data_AF-A0A3D3L333-F1
#
_entry.id   AF-A0A3D3L333-F1
#
_cell.length_a   1.000
_cell.length_b   1.000
_cell.length_c   1.000
_cell.angle_alpha   90.00
_cell.angle_beta   90.00
_cell.angle_gamma   90.00
#
_symmetry.space_group_name_H-M   'P 1'
#
loop_
_entity.id
_entity.type
_entity.pdbx_description
1 polymer ?
#
loop_
_entity_poly.entity_id
_entity_poly.type
_entity_poly.pdbx_seq_one_letter_code
_entity_poly.pdbx_strand_id
1 'polypeptide(L)' 'IIETSKSKQKRNEALNRLKIVKTFLPTLSKKRINQPEWMVISVLPVIPPELRPLVPLEGGRFAASDL' A
#
# COMPACT_ATOMS: atom_id res chain seq x y z
N ILE A 1 -20.03 19.34 -5.01
CA ILE A 1 -20.00 18.77 -3.63
C ILE A 1 -19.15 19.64 -2.71
N ILE A 2 -17.86 19.84 -3.01
CA ILE A 2 -16.98 20.63 -2.14
C ILE A 2 -17.51 22.08 -2.01
N GLU A 3 -17.85 22.72 -3.14
CA GLU A 3 -18.36 24.11 -3.16
C GLU A 3 -19.84 24.23 -2.80
N THR A 4 -20.64 23.21 -3.08
CA THR A 4 -22.11 23.24 -2.92
C THR A 4 -22.63 22.67 -1.58
N SER A 5 -21.81 21.95 -0.81
CA SER A 5 -22.23 21.37 0.48
C SER A 5 -22.07 22.35 1.63
N LYS A 6 -23.17 22.63 2.36
CA LYS A 6 -23.16 23.42 3.61
C LYS A 6 -22.58 22.65 4.81
N SER A 7 -22.50 21.32 4.75
CA SER A 7 -21.95 20.49 5.84
C SER A 7 -20.42 20.43 5.78
N LYS A 8 -19.76 20.83 6.87
CA LYS A 8 -18.29 20.76 7.04
C LYS A 8 -17.78 19.32 6.95
N GLN A 9 -18.49 18.37 7.54
CA GLN A 9 -18.10 16.96 7.55
C GLN A 9 -18.08 16.36 6.14
N LYS A 10 -19.16 16.58 5.36
CA LYS A 10 -19.24 16.11 3.96
C LYS A 10 -18.16 16.74 3.08
N ARG A 11 -17.81 18.01 3.33
CA ARG A 11 -16.74 18.70 2.62
C ARG A 11 -15.37 18.09 2.93
N ASN A 12 -15.08 17.80 4.20
CA ASN A 12 -13.82 17.19 4.61
C ASN A 12 -13.64 15.78 4.06
N GLU A 13 -14.71 14.98 4.06
CA GLU A 13 -14.69 13.64 3.47
C GLU A 13 -14.42 13.69 1.96
N ALA A 14 -15.11 14.59 1.23
CA ALA A 14 -14.87 14.80 -0.19
C ALA A 14 -13.43 15.25 -0.49
N LEU A 15 -12.83 16.08 0.36
CA LEU A 15 -11.44 16.50 0.22
C LEU A 15 -10.46 15.33 0.42
N ASN A 16 -10.71 14.45 1.38
CA ASN A 16 -9.86 13.28 1.60
C ASN A 16 -9.91 12.32 0.41
N ARG A 17 -11.10 12.07 -0.15
CA ARG A 17 -11.26 11.26 -1.37
C ARG A 17 -10.54 11.91 -2.57
N LEU A 18 -10.68 13.22 -2.73
CA LEU A 18 -10.03 13.96 -3.82
C LEU A 18 -8.49 13.89 -3.72
N LYS A 19 -7.93 13.94 -2.51
CA LYS A 19 -6.47 13.78 -2.31
C LYS A 19 -5.99 12.43 -2.84
N ILE A 20 -6.71 11.34 -2.53
CA ILE A 20 -6.37 9.99 -3.00
C ILE A 20 -6.49 9.91 -4.52
N VAL A 21 -7.60 10.36 -5.11
CA VAL A 21 -7.77 10.31 -6.58
C VAL A 21 -6.66 11.08 -7.31
N LYS A 22 -6.22 12.22 -6.78
CA LYS A 22 -5.14 13.01 -7.37
C LYS A 22 -3.80 12.29 -7.41
N THR A 23 -3.50 11.33 -6.52
CA THR A 23 -2.21 10.63 -6.53
C THR A 23 -2.09 9.64 -7.71
N PHE A 24 -3.22 9.16 -8.22
CA PHE A 24 -3.32 8.25 -9.35
C PHE A 24 -3.44 8.97 -10.71
N LEU A 25 -3.69 10.29 -10.72
CA LEU A 25 -3.75 11.04 -11.98
C LEU A 25 -2.36 11.21 -12.62
N PRO A 26 -2.25 11.12 -13.95
CA PRO A 26 -1.02 11.41 -14.68
C PRO A 26 -0.61 12.88 -14.49
N THR A 27 0.67 13.11 -14.21
CA THR A 27 1.25 14.47 -14.19
C THR A 27 2.49 14.51 -15.08
N LEU A 28 2.83 15.69 -15.60
CA LEU A 28 4.00 15.91 -16.46
C LEU A 28 5.31 15.41 -15.83
N SER A 29 5.38 15.39 -14.50
CA SER A 29 6.54 14.92 -13.73
C SER A 29 6.56 13.41 -13.47
N LYS A 30 5.41 12.72 -13.60
CA LYS A 30 5.27 11.30 -13.25
C LYS A 30 5.25 10.44 -14.53
N LYS A 31 6.42 9.90 -14.91
CA LYS A 31 6.56 8.97 -16.04
C LYS A 31 5.82 7.64 -15.85
N ARG A 32 5.66 7.18 -14.62
CA ARG A 32 4.92 5.94 -14.28
C ARG A 32 3.67 6.28 -13.49
N ILE A 33 2.55 5.76 -13.96
CA ILE A 33 1.23 5.92 -13.35
C ILE A 33 0.95 4.62 -12.59
N ASN A 34 0.77 4.72 -11.28
CA ASN A 34 0.27 3.58 -10.49
C ASN A 34 -1.21 3.42 -10.80
N GLN A 35 -1.67 2.17 -10.90
CA GLN A 35 -3.08 1.90 -11.15
C GLN A 35 -3.82 1.47 -9.88
N PRO A 36 -5.09 1.89 -9.68
CA PRO A 36 -5.86 1.52 -8.49
C PRO A 36 -6.07 0.02 -8.33
N GLU A 37 -6.19 -0.74 -9.43
CA GLU A 37 -6.37 -2.19 -9.40
C GLU A 37 -5.22 -2.93 -8.72
N TRP A 38 -4.02 -2.34 -8.64
CA TRP A 38 -2.87 -2.94 -7.96
C TRP A 38 -3.03 -3.02 -6.43
N MET A 39 -4.04 -2.34 -5.86
CA MET A 39 -4.40 -2.53 -4.45
C MET A 39 -5.02 -3.92 -4.20
N VAL A 40 -5.49 -4.60 -5.25
CA VAL A 40 -6.03 -5.96 -5.17
C VAL A 40 -4.96 -6.94 -5.64
N ILE A 41 -4.42 -7.73 -4.72
CA ILE A 41 -3.33 -8.66 -5.00
C ILE A 41 -3.89 -9.94 -5.61
N SER A 42 -3.52 -10.26 -6.85
CA SER A 42 -3.82 -11.56 -7.48
C SER A 42 -2.70 -12.59 -7.33
N VAL A 43 -1.45 -12.12 -7.23
CA VAL A 43 -0.26 -12.94 -7.06
C VAL A 43 0.50 -12.39 -5.86
N LEU A 44 0.55 -13.15 -4.77
CA LEU A 44 1.23 -12.74 -3.54
C LEU A 44 2.74 -12.99 -3.68
N PRO A 45 3.60 -11.95 -3.64
CA PRO A 45 5.04 -12.16 -3.67
C PRO A 45 5.52 -12.79 -2.37
N VAL A 46 6.45 -13.74 -2.48
CA VAL A 46 7.10 -14.38 -1.34
C VAL A 46 8.53 -13.88 -1.24
N ILE A 47 8.96 -13.47 -0.05
CA ILE A 47 10.33 -13.03 0.21
C ILE A 47 11.29 -14.21 0.03
N PRO A 48 12.43 -14.04 -0.69
CA PRO A 48 13.42 -15.09 -0.90
C PRO A 48 13.94 -15.72 0.40
N PRO A 49 14.30 -17.02 0.39
CA PRO A 49 14.75 -17.75 1.59
C PRO A 49 16.05 -17.19 2.16
N GLU A 50 16.91 -16.57 1.35
CA GLU A 50 18.16 -15.96 1.80
C GLU A 50 17.91 -14.78 2.75
N LEU A 51 16.76 -14.10 2.58
CA LEU A 51 16.30 -13.03 3.48
C LEU A 51 15.47 -13.56 4.64
N ARG A 52 15.16 -14.87 4.65
CA ARG A 52 14.45 -15.57 5.73
C ARG A 52 15.36 -16.66 6.33
N PRO A 53 16.49 -16.31 6.97
CA PRO A 53 17.43 -17.29 7.46
C PRO A 53 16.83 -18.14 8.60
N LEU A 54 17.10 -19.44 8.54
CA LEU A 54 16.92 -20.35 9.67
C LEU A 54 18.21 -20.33 10.49
N VAL A 55 18.13 -19.84 11.73
CA VAL A 55 19.29 -19.78 12.62
C VAL A 55 19.32 -21.07 13.46
N PRO A 56 20.36 -21.90 13.36
CA PRO A 56 20.48 -23.08 14.20
C PRO A 56 20.71 -22.68 15.66
N LEU A 57 20.06 -23.41 16.57
CA LEU A 57 20.20 -23.29 18.03
C LEU A 57 20.76 -24.59 18.62
N GLU A 58 21.28 -24.51 19.84
CA GLU A 58 21.78 -25.70 20.54
C GLU A 58 20.67 -26.74 20.80
N GLY A 59 21.03 -28.03 20.72
CA GLY A 59 20.12 -29.15 20.93
C GLY A 59 19.24 -29.51 19.72
N GLY A 60 19.63 -29.12 18.50
CA GLY A 60 18.93 -29.50 17.25
C GLY A 60 17.68 -28.66 16.95
N ARG A 61 17.54 -27.51 17.61
CA ARG A 61 16.45 -26.56 17.39
C ARG A 61 16.84 -25.54 16.32
N PHE A 62 15.85 -24.96 15.64
CA PHE A 62 16.04 -23.89 14.69
C PHE A 62 15.14 -22.72 15.07
N ALA A 63 15.69 -21.50 15.06
CA ALA A 63 14.92 -20.28 15.10
C ALA A 63 14.60 -19.85 13.66
N ALA A 64 13.33 -19.65 13.35
CA ALA A 64 12.90 -19.01 12.12
C ALA A 64 12.62 -17.52 12.41
N SER A 65 12.99 -16.65 11.47
CA SER A 65 12.50 -15.27 11.49
C SER A 65 10.98 -15.30 11.26
N ASP A 66 10.21 -14.70 12.19
CA ASP A 66 8.74 -14.75 12.37
C ASP A 66 7.89 -14.18 11.21
N LEU A 67 8.42 -14.10 9.99
CA LEU A 67 7.68 -13.69 8.79
C LEU A 67 6.66 -14.75 8.34
#